data_AF-A0A523T5L8-F1
#
_entry.id   AF-A0A523T5L8-F1
#
_cell.length_a   1.000
_cell.length_b   1.000
_cell.length_c   1.000
_cell.angle_alpha   90.00
_cell.angle_beta   90.00
_cell.angle_gamma   90.00
#
_symmetry.space_group_name_H-M   'P 1'
#
loop_
_entity.id
_entity.type
_entity.pdbx_description
1 polymer ?
#
loop_
_entity_poly.entity_id
_entity_poly.type
_entity_poly.pdbx_seq_one_letter_code
_entity_poly.pdbx_strand_id
1 'polypeptide(L)'
;MLALTLSESFTPILFQLGIGGIGGFLIGYALRKVIKIALILGVVVFSLIFLAYTNVINVDYSGLSETASSLVNAINPALNLFTPLLAHIPFIASLIFGLMIGFRRE
;
A
#
# COMPACT_ATOMS: atom_id res chain seq x y z
N MET A 1 -35.35 1.28 23.61
CA MET A 1 -34.50 0.09 23.36
C MET A 1 -33.95 0.03 21.93
N LEU A 2 -34.69 0.48 20.90
CA LEU A 2 -34.26 0.49 19.49
C LEU A 2 -33.18 1.55 19.14
N ALA A 3 -33.15 2.69 19.83
CA ALA A 3 -32.13 3.73 19.58
C ALA A 3 -30.73 3.34 20.09
N LEU A 4 -30.66 2.55 21.17
CA LEU A 4 -29.40 2.10 21.77
C LEU A 4 -28.69 1.04 20.90
N THR A 5 -29.44 0.15 20.25
CA THR A 5 -28.88 -0.85 19.33
C THR A 5 -28.33 -0.23 18.04
N LEU A 6 -28.91 0.90 17.59
CA LEU A 6 -28.39 1.63 16.43
C LEU A 6 -27.11 2.39 16.78
N SER A 7 -27.03 3.03 17.95
CA SER A 7 -25.77 3.66 18.38
C SER A 7 -24.65 2.64 18.56
N GLU A 8 -24.93 1.46 19.10
CA GLU A 8 -23.92 0.40 19.25
C GLU A 8 -23.45 -0.20 17.92
N SER A 9 -24.30 -0.21 16.89
CA SER A 9 -23.94 -0.71 15.54
C SER A 9 -23.29 0.34 14.64
N PHE A 10 -23.64 1.63 14.78
CA PHE A 10 -23.08 2.71 13.97
C PHE A 10 -21.75 3.25 14.51
N THR A 11 -21.53 3.21 15.83
CA THR A 11 -20.27 3.65 16.45
C THR A 11 -19.04 2.93 15.89
N PRO A 12 -18.99 1.59 15.77
CA PRO A 12 -17.84 0.90 15.19
C PRO A 12 -17.64 1.22 13.70
N ILE A 13 -18.72 1.43 12.94
CA ILE A 13 -18.64 1.81 11.52
C ILE A 13 -18.07 3.22 11.36
N LEU A 14 -18.52 4.19 12.16
CA LEU A 14 -17.98 5.56 12.17
C LEU A 14 -16.51 5.61 12.59
N PHE A 15 -16.13 4.81 13.58
CA PHE A 15 -14.76 4.72 14.05
C PHE A 15 -13.83 4.08 12.99
N GLN A 16 -14.29 3.00 12.35
CA GLN A 16 -13.58 2.33 11.27
C GLN A 16 -13.49 3.17 10.00
N LEU A 17 -14.53 3.98 9.71
CA LEU A 17 -14.52 4.98 8.65
C LEU A 17 -13.53 6.12 8.96
N GLY A 18 -13.50 6.62 10.20
CA GLY A 18 -12.57 7.67 10.62
C GLY A 18 -11.10 7.24 10.51
N ILE A 19 -10.77 6.08 11.07
CA ILE A 19 -9.40 5.53 11.02
C ILE A 19 -9.01 5.17 9.59
N GLY A 20 -9.92 4.53 8.83
CA GLY A 20 -9.67 4.19 7.43
C GLY A 20 -9.51 5.42 6.54
N GLY A 21 -10.26 6.48 6.79
CA GLY A 21 -10.21 7.72 6.00
C GLY A 21 -8.96 8.54 6.26
N ILE A 22 -8.59 8.73 7.54
CA ILE A 22 -7.35 9.43 7.92
C ILE A 22 -6.13 8.61 7.49
N GLY A 23 -6.16 7.29 7.71
CA GLY A 23 -5.13 6.37 7.24
C GLY A 23 -4.99 6.43 5.72
N GLY A 24 -6.10 6.34 5.00
CA GLY A 24 -6.14 6.45 3.54
C GLY A 24 -5.60 7.78 3.03
N PHE A 25 -5.88 8.89 3.72
CA PHE A 25 -5.32 10.20 3.38
C PHE A 25 -3.79 10.26 3.56
N LEU A 26 -3.26 9.76 4.69
CA LEU A 26 -1.81 9.68 4.90
C LEU A 26 -1.13 8.80 3.86
N ILE A 27 -1.71 7.63 3.58
CA ILE A 27 -1.19 6.66 2.62
C ILE A 27 -1.23 7.25 1.21
N GLY A 28 -2.33 7.90 0.82
CA GLY A 28 -2.45 8.58 -0.47
C GLY A 28 -1.43 9.70 -0.65
N TYR A 29 -1.11 10.45 0.42
CA TYR A 29 -0.05 11.46 0.40
C TYR A 29 1.35 10.83 0.25
N ALA A 30 1.65 9.79 1.04
CA ALA A 30 2.92 9.07 0.95
C ALA A 30 3.12 8.42 -0.43
N LEU A 31 2.05 7.85 -1.00
CA LEU A 31 2.07 7.14 -2.27
C LEU A 31 2.54 8.02 -3.43
N ARG A 32 2.21 9.32 -3.44
CA ARG A 32 2.72 10.25 -4.48
C ARG A 32 4.23 10.37 -4.49
N LYS A 33 4.83 10.44 -3.29
CA LYS A 33 6.28 10.56 -3.14
C LYS A 33 6.97 9.27 -3.57
N VAL A 34 6.35 8.13 -3.25
CA VAL A 34 6.79 6.80 -3.70
C VAL A 34 6.69 6.68 -5.22
N ILE A 35 5.62 7.15 -5.86
CA ILE A 35 5.47 7.07 -7.33
C ILE A 35 6.60 7.80 -8.07
N LYS A 36 7.00 8.99 -7.62
CA LYS A 36 8.14 9.70 -8.23
C LYS A 36 9.44 8.90 -8.12
N ILE A 37 9.69 8.28 -6.97
CA ILE A 37 10.87 7.43 -6.74
C ILE A 37 10.77 6.13 -7.55
N ALA A 38 9.58 5.53 -7.63
CA ALA A 38 9.33 4.31 -8.38
C ALA A 38 9.53 4.52 -9.89
N LEU A 39 9.19 5.70 -10.41
CA LEU A 39 9.48 6.06 -11.80
C LEU A 39 10.99 6.04 -12.08
N ILE A 40 11.78 6.68 -11.20
CA ILE A 40 13.24 6.71 -11.30
C ILE A 40 13.80 5.29 -11.19
N LEU A 41 13.33 4.52 -10.21
CA LEU A 41 13.74 3.14 -9.99
C LEU A 41 13.40 2.25 -11.20
N GLY A 42 12.25 2.45 -11.82
CA GLY A 42 11.84 1.75 -13.03
C GLY A 42 12.78 2.01 -14.20
N VAL A 43 13.21 3.27 -14.40
CA VAL A 43 14.21 3.62 -15.42
C VAL A 43 15.56 2.96 -15.12
N VAL A 44 15.99 2.93 -13.86
CA VAL A 44 17.24 2.25 -13.45
C VAL A 44 17.17 0.75 -13.74
N VAL A 45 16.09 0.08 -13.35
CA VAL A 45 15.88 -1.35 -13.59
C VAL A 45 15.84 -1.63 -15.10
N PHE A 46 15.14 -0.80 -15.87
CA PHE A 46 15.08 -0.93 -17.33
C PHE A 46 16.46 -0.80 -17.97
N SER A 47 17.26 0.18 -17.52
CA SER A 47 18.63 0.36 -17.99
C SER A 47 19.53 -0.82 -17.61
N LEU A 48 19.33 -1.42 -16.43
CA LEU A 48 20.09 -2.58 -15.98
C LEU A 48 19.78 -3.83 -16.81
N ILE A 49 18.50 -4.05 -17.14
CA ILE A 49 18.06 -5.13 -18.04
C ILE A 49 18.66 -4.95 -19.43
N PHE A 50 18.64 -3.73 -19.96
CA PHE A 50 19.22 -3.42 -21.26
C PHE A 50 20.74 -3.73 -21.31
N LEU A 51 21.45 -3.37 -20.25
CA LEU A 51 22.89 -3.60 -20.15
C LEU A 51 23.24 -5.09 -19.92
N ALA A 52 22.38 -5.82 -19.20
CA ALA A 52 22.46 -7.27 -19.07
C ALA A 52 22.20 -7.99 -20.41
N TYR A 53 21.21 -7.52 -21.19
CA TYR A 53 20.91 -8.08 -22.51
C TYR A 53 22.08 -7.90 -23.50
N THR A 54 22.81 -6.79 -23.38
CA THR A 54 24.01 -6.51 -24.18
C THR A 54 25.23 -7.33 -23.71
N ASN A 55 25.08 -8.19 -22.70
CA ASN A 55 26.16 -8.98 -22.07
C ASN A 55 27.32 -8.12 -21.50
N VAL A 56 27.08 -6.84 -21.24
CA VAL A 56 28.09 -5.94 -20.67
C VAL A 56 28.24 -6.14 -19.16
N ILE A 57 27.18 -6.63 -18.49
CA ILE A 57 27.20 -7.03 -17.08
C ILE A 57 26.56 -8.40 -16.92
N ASN A 58 27.17 -9.24 -16.09
CA ASN A 58 26.57 -10.50 -15.64
C ASN A 58 25.69 -10.21 -14.42
N VAL A 59 24.38 -10.40 -14.55
CA VAL A 59 23.41 -10.18 -13.47
C VAL A 59 23.14 -11.50 -12.76
N ASP A 60 23.47 -11.57 -11.47
CA ASP A 60 23.11 -12.73 -10.63
C ASP A 60 21.64 -12.66 -10.22
N TYR A 61 20.80 -13.37 -10.97
CA TYR A 61 19.37 -13.49 -10.68
C TYR A 61 19.07 -14.24 -9.39
N SER A 62 19.99 -15.07 -8.89
CA SER A 62 19.78 -15.86 -7.67
C SER A 62 19.85 -14.97 -6.42
N GLY A 63 20.90 -14.17 -6.27
CA GLY A 63 21.01 -13.18 -5.19
C GLY A 63 19.92 -12.11 -5.24
N LEU A 64 19.49 -11.71 -6.44
CA LEU A 64 18.38 -10.76 -6.61
C LEU A 64 17.05 -11.37 -6.14
N SER A 65 16.77 -12.62 -6.49
CA SER A 65 15.58 -13.34 -6.04
C SER A 65 15.56 -13.55 -4.53
N GLU A 66 16.70 -13.87 -3.92
CA GLU A 66 16.80 -14.04 -2.47
C GLU A 66 16.61 -12.74 -1.70
N THR A 67 17.18 -11.64 -2.21
CA THR A 67 16.98 -10.30 -1.63
C THR A 67 15.52 -9.87 -1.76
N ALA A 68 14.91 -10.08 -2.93
CA ALA A 68 13.50 -9.80 -3.16
C ALA A 68 12.60 -10.62 -2.22
N SER A 69 12.88 -11.91 -2.09
CA SER A 69 12.16 -12.83 -1.19
C SER A 69 12.31 -12.40 0.27
N SER A 70 13.50 -12.00 0.69
CA SER A 70 13.76 -11.48 2.05
C SER A 70 12.97 -10.21 2.33
N LEU A 71 12.88 -9.30 1.36
CA LEU A 71 12.08 -8.07 1.46
C LEU A 71 10.58 -8.39 1.60
N VAL A 72 10.07 -9.30 0.77
CA VAL A 72 8.67 -9.77 0.83
C VAL A 72 8.38 -10.42 2.18
N ASN A 73 9.27 -11.28 2.67
CA ASN A 73 9.13 -11.91 3.97
C ASN A 73 9.17 -10.91 5.14
N ALA A 74 9.93 -9.81 5.00
CA ALA A 74 9.98 -8.75 6.01
C ALA A 74 8.68 -7.92 6.07
N ILE A 75 8.00 -7.69 4.95
CA ILE A 75 6.73 -6.94 4.90
C ILE A 75 5.50 -7.83 5.14
N ASN A 76 5.61 -9.14 4.90
CA ASN A 76 4.51 -10.09 5.04
C ASN A 76 3.81 -10.06 6.43
N PRO A 77 4.51 -9.93 7.58
CA PRO A 77 3.86 -9.82 8.88
C PRO A 77 2.96 -8.59 8.97
N ALA A 78 3.41 -7.43 8.46
CA ALA A 78 2.61 -6.22 8.44
C ALA A 78 1.36 -6.42 7.57
N LEU A 79 1.50 -7.02 6.38
CA LEU A 79 0.36 -7.31 5.50
C LEU A 79 -0.68 -8.23 6.18
N ASN A 80 -0.22 -9.24 6.92
CA ASN A 80 -1.10 -10.16 7.65
C ASN A 80 -1.90 -9.48 8.78
N LEU A 81 -1.37 -8.39 9.36
CA LEU A 81 -2.10 -7.57 10.34
C LEU A 81 -3.15 -6.67 9.68
N PHE A 82 -2.97 -6.29 8.42
CA PHE A 82 -3.94 -5.50 7.66
C PHE A 82 -5.02 -6.34 6.98
N THR A 83 -4.81 -7.64 6.75
CA THR A 83 -5.80 -8.55 6.13
C THR A 83 -7.18 -8.54 6.79
N PRO A 84 -7.31 -8.61 8.13
CA PRO A 84 -8.61 -8.55 8.80
C PRO A 84 -9.31 -7.20 8.59
N LEU A 85 -8.55 -6.10 8.57
CA LEU A 85 -9.08 -4.75 8.33
C LEU A 85 -9.59 -4.61 6.88
N LEU A 86 -8.86 -5.18 5.92
CA LEU A 86 -9.23 -5.25 4.51
C LEU A 86 -10.42 -6.20 4.25
N ALA A 87 -10.79 -7.10 5.16
CA ALA A 87 -11.99 -7.92 5.00
C ALA A 87 -13.30 -7.13 5.24
N HIS A 88 -13.20 -5.92 5.79
CA HIS A 88 -14.35 -5.07 6.08
C HIS A 88 -14.58 -4.03 4.97
N ILE A 89 -15.70 -4.17 4.26
CA ILE A 89 -16.12 -3.25 3.19
C ILE A 89 -16.14 -1.78 3.62
N PRO A 90 -16.65 -1.38 4.82
CA PRO A 90 -16.63 0.03 5.23
C PRO A 90 -15.23 0.61 5.40
N PHE A 91 -14.26 -0.23 5.81
CA PHE A 91 -12.87 0.18 5.95
C PHE A 91 -12.22 0.41 4.58
N ILE A 92 -12.38 -0.54 3.64
CA ILE A 92 -11.86 -0.39 2.28
C ILE A 92 -12.48 0.83 1.60
N ALA A 93 -13.80 1.01 1.73
CA ALA A 93 -14.50 2.15 1.16
C ALA A 93 -13.92 3.48 1.68
N SER A 94 -13.72 3.60 2.99
CA SER A 94 -13.10 4.80 3.58
C SER A 94 -11.64 4.97 3.18
N LEU A 95 -10.88 3.88 3.13
CA LEU A 95 -9.47 3.89 2.75
C LEU A 95 -9.29 4.36 1.31
N ILE A 96 -10.07 3.84 0.37
CA ILE A 96 -10.04 4.25 -1.03
C ILE A 96 -10.48 5.71 -1.16
N PHE A 97 -11.53 6.12 -0.44
CA PHE A 97 -12.03 7.48 -0.49
C PHE A 97 -11.00 8.47 0.08
N GLY A 98 -10.38 8.15 1.22
CA GLY A 98 -9.29 8.90 1.83
C GLY A 98 -8.04 8.93 0.95
N LEU A 99 -7.70 7.81 0.29
CA LEU A 99 -6.59 7.73 -0.64
C LEU A 99 -6.83 8.59 -1.88
N MET A 100 -8.03 8.56 -2.48
CA MET A 100 -8.40 9.42 -3.60
C MET A 100 -8.30 10.90 -3.23
N ILE A 101 -8.77 11.28 -2.04
CA ILE A 101 -8.73 12.68 -1.59
C ILE A 101 -7.29 13.14 -1.29
N GLY A 102 -6.47 12.27 -0.68
CA GLY A 102 -5.03 12.52 -0.48
C GLY A 102 -4.25 12.56 -1.79
N PHE A 103 -4.67 11.79 -2.80
CA PHE A 103 -4.10 11.77 -4.14
C PHE A 103 -4.59 12.92 -5.05
N ARG A 104 -5.61 13.69 -4.65
CA ARG A 104 -6.10 14.85 -5.41
C ARG A 104 -5.70 16.23 -4.87
N ARG A 105 -5.22 16.34 -3.63
CA ARG A 105 -4.71 17.62 -3.10
C ARG A 105 -3.41 18.03 -3.77
N GLU A 106 -3.52 18.92 -4.72
CA GLU A 106 -2.42 19.56 -5.46
C GLU A 106 -1.47 20.31 -4.53
#